data_AF-A0A1G1ZNY3-F1
#
_entry.id   AF-A0A1G1ZNY3-F1
#
_cell.length_a   1.000
_cell.length_b   1.000
_cell.length_c   1.000
_cell.angle_alpha   90.00
_cell.angle_beta   90.00
_cell.angle_gamma   90.00
#
_symmetry.space_group_name_H-M   'P 1'
#
loop_
_entity.id
_entity.type
_entity.pdbx_description
1 polymer ?
#
loop_
_entity_poly.entity_id
_entity_poly.type
_entity_poly.pdbx_seq_one_letter_code
_entity_poly.pdbx_strand_id
1 'polypeptide(L)'
;MAVLIGLLKIAFCFVLIISIHELGHAIAAILCGVKVKRFSIGIGPGLKIKNVPILNELIISPIFLGGYVMLDEEALTQKSLLKKLFVYVSGMLSNVLLAILLLVILGANFFKAVFVSFTIWLGGWPIFIAILMKGNVRPEDSVSGPIGIGQMLVGDSMPYLLTVAFISLAIAMFNVLPLPPLDGGRILMAFLEKFLGNQRAAKINRVLQIVGIILLLSLLVFATFNDVVKISK
;
A
#
# COMPACT_ATOMS: atom_id res chain seq x y z
N MET A 1 14.57 17.43 20.21
CA MET A 1 15.36 16.42 19.47
C MET A 1 14.57 15.12 19.24
N ALA A 2 14.05 14.47 20.29
CA ALA A 2 13.31 13.20 20.16
C ALA A 2 12.08 13.26 19.24
N VAL A 3 11.27 14.32 19.33
CA VAL A 3 10.09 14.51 18.45
C VAL A 3 10.48 14.61 16.98
N LEU A 4 11.54 15.36 16.66
CA LEU A 4 12.04 15.49 15.28
C LEU A 4 12.51 14.13 14.73
N ILE A 5 13.27 13.37 15.52
CA ILE A 5 13.71 12.02 15.14
C ILE A 5 12.50 11.10 14.88
N GLY A 6 11.48 11.18 15.73
CA GLY A 6 10.24 10.41 15.54
C GLY A 6 9.51 10.75 14.25
N LEU A 7 9.35 12.03 13.93
CA LEU A 7 8.74 12.48 12.68
C LEU A 7 9.54 12.04 11.46
N LEU A 8 10.88 12.09 11.52
CA LEU A 8 11.75 11.61 10.46
C LEU A 8 11.64 10.09 10.25
N LYS A 9 11.57 9.31 11.34
CA LYS A 9 11.32 7.85 11.27
C LYS A 9 9.99 7.55 10.58
N ILE A 10 8.93 8.25 10.96
CA ILE A 10 7.60 8.07 10.34
C ILE A 10 7.64 8.41 8.85
N ALA A 11 8.17 9.59 8.49
CA ALA A 11 8.27 10.03 7.10
C ALA A 11 9.08 9.05 6.26
N PHE A 12 10.25 8.63 6.75
CA PHE A 12 11.11 7.68 6.04
C PHE A 12 10.44 6.32 5.85
N CYS A 13 9.73 5.81 6.85
CA CYS A 13 8.97 4.56 6.75
C CYS A 13 7.96 4.59 5.60
N PHE A 14 7.09 5.61 5.57
CA PHE A 14 6.05 5.71 4.54
C PHE A 14 6.63 5.94 3.14
N VAL A 15 7.67 6.77 3.00
CA VAL A 15 8.36 6.96 1.72
C VAL A 15 8.93 5.65 1.22
N LEU A 16 9.66 4.93 2.08
CA LEU A 16 10.30 3.68 1.70
C LEU A 16 9.25 2.67 1.23
N ILE A 17 8.23 2.41 2.04
CA ILE A 17 7.23 1.40 1.71
C ILE A 17 6.44 1.78 0.45
N ILE A 18 5.98 3.03 0.34
CA ILE A 18 5.19 3.45 -0.81
C ILE A 18 6.05 3.52 -2.07
N SER A 19 7.31 3.97 -1.99
CA SER A 19 8.19 3.96 -3.16
C SER A 19 8.47 2.54 -3.66
N ILE A 20 8.65 1.58 -2.76
CA ILE A 20 8.82 0.17 -3.14
C ILE A 20 7.55 -0.42 -3.75
N HIS A 21 6.38 -0.04 -3.24
CA HIS A 21 5.08 -0.39 -3.82
C HIS A 21 4.97 0.11 -5.27
N GLU A 22 5.13 1.42 -5.48
CA GLU A 22 5.06 2.04 -6.81
C GLU A 22 6.12 1.49 -7.76
N LEU A 23 7.31 1.16 -7.25
CA LEU A 23 8.39 0.55 -8.02
C LEU A 23 7.99 -0.84 -8.54
N GLY A 24 7.24 -1.61 -7.74
CA GLY A 24 6.68 -2.89 -8.16
C GLY A 24 5.80 -2.75 -9.40
N HIS A 25 4.89 -1.77 -9.41
CA HIS A 25 4.07 -1.45 -10.58
C HIS A 25 4.91 -1.03 -11.79
N ALA A 26 5.87 -0.12 -11.58
CA ALA A 26 6.74 0.38 -12.63
C ALA A 26 7.50 -0.77 -13.32
N ILE A 27 8.18 -1.63 -12.53
CA ILE A 27 8.94 -2.77 -13.03
C ILE A 27 8.03 -3.72 -13.82
N ALA A 28 6.86 -4.08 -13.26
CA ALA A 28 5.93 -4.97 -13.95
C ALA A 28 5.39 -4.39 -15.25
N ALA A 29 5.12 -3.07 -15.29
CA ALA A 29 4.68 -2.37 -16.49
C ALA A 29 5.76 -2.41 -17.57
N ILE A 30 7.02 -2.14 -17.21
CA ILE A 30 8.17 -2.21 -18.12
C ILE A 30 8.31 -3.63 -18.69
N LEU A 31 8.23 -4.66 -17.84
CA LEU A 31 8.27 -6.07 -18.27
C LEU A 31 7.10 -6.44 -19.20
N CYS A 32 5.96 -5.78 -19.07
CA CYS A 32 4.80 -5.94 -19.97
C CYS A 32 4.88 -5.12 -21.26
N GLY A 33 5.95 -4.33 -21.44
CA GLY A 33 6.11 -3.40 -22.55
C GLY A 33 5.11 -2.24 -22.49
N VAL A 34 4.85 -1.72 -21.28
CA VAL A 34 4.08 -0.51 -21.01
C VAL A 34 5.06 0.56 -20.51
N LYS A 35 4.99 1.76 -21.09
CA LYS A 35 5.89 2.85 -20.74
C LYS A 35 5.48 3.48 -19.40
N VAL A 36 6.47 3.83 -18.59
CA VAL A 36 6.28 4.61 -17.37
C VAL A 36 6.51 6.08 -17.70
N LYS A 37 5.44 6.88 -17.66
CA LYS A 37 5.48 8.31 -17.99
C LYS A 37 6.11 9.13 -16.88
N ARG A 38 5.86 8.76 -15.63
CA ARG A 38 6.40 9.46 -14.46
C ARG A 38 6.49 8.52 -13.27
N PHE A 39 7.54 8.67 -12.49
CA PHE A 39 7.69 8.04 -11.17
C PHE A 39 7.94 9.15 -10.14
N SER A 40 7.17 9.18 -9.06
CA SER A 40 7.31 10.17 -8.01
C SER A 40 7.58 9.52 -6.67
N ILE A 41 8.64 9.97 -6.01
CA ILE A 41 8.93 9.71 -4.60
C ILE A 41 8.41 10.93 -3.83
N GLY A 42 7.44 10.72 -2.96
CA GLY A 42 6.68 11.81 -2.35
C GLY A 42 5.58 12.38 -3.26
N ILE A 43 4.84 13.35 -2.72
CA ILE A 43 3.72 14.04 -3.39
C ILE A 43 4.06 15.53 -3.56
N GLY A 44 3.52 16.16 -4.60
CA GLY A 44 3.60 17.62 -4.81
C GLY A 44 4.71 18.07 -5.76
N PRO A 45 5.00 19.39 -5.81
CA PRO A 45 6.09 19.91 -6.62
C PRO A 45 7.43 19.49 -6.01
N GLY A 46 8.32 18.99 -6.87
CA GLY A 46 9.61 18.45 -6.46
C GLY A 46 10.68 18.66 -7.52
N LEU A 47 11.87 18.14 -7.25
CA LEU A 47 12.96 18.11 -8.22
C LEU A 47 12.57 17.18 -9.38
N LYS A 48 12.47 17.73 -10.58
CA LYS A 48 12.12 16.98 -11.80
C LYS A 48 13.38 16.60 -12.56
N ILE A 49 13.64 15.31 -12.66
CA ILE A 49 14.70 14.72 -13.46
C ILE A 49 14.04 14.14 -14.72
N LYS A 50 14.28 14.75 -15.87
CA LYS A 50 13.73 14.32 -17.16
C LYS A 50 14.68 13.35 -17.87
N ASN A 51 14.16 12.57 -18.81
CA ASN A 51 14.91 11.64 -19.67
C ASN A 51 15.68 10.57 -18.87
N VAL A 52 15.07 10.05 -17.80
CA VAL A 52 15.69 8.95 -17.05
C VAL A 52 15.63 7.67 -17.92
N PRO A 53 16.70 6.88 -18.01
CA PRO A 53 16.62 5.60 -18.72
C PRO A 53 15.51 4.75 -18.09
N ILE A 54 14.65 4.14 -18.92
CA ILE A 54 13.52 3.29 -18.50
C ILE A 54 12.31 4.07 -17.90
N LEU A 55 12.50 5.29 -17.39
CA LEU A 55 11.45 6.16 -16.83
C LEU A 55 11.46 7.53 -17.52
N ASN A 56 10.36 8.02 -18.10
CA ASN A 56 10.42 9.33 -18.78
C ASN A 56 10.73 10.51 -17.83
N GLU A 57 10.19 10.49 -16.61
CA GLU A 57 10.36 11.56 -15.61
C GLU A 57 10.42 10.97 -14.20
N LEU A 58 11.43 11.36 -13.41
CA LEU A 58 11.52 11.08 -11.98
C LEU A 58 11.30 12.37 -11.20
N ILE A 59 10.39 12.35 -10.24
CA ILE A 59 10.12 13.48 -9.34
C ILE A 59 10.48 13.09 -7.92
N ILE A 60 11.31 13.90 -7.28
CA ILE A 60 11.61 13.79 -5.84
C ILE A 60 10.96 14.97 -5.14
N SER A 61 9.90 14.70 -4.39
CA SER A 61 9.08 15.72 -3.73
C SER A 61 9.39 15.80 -2.23
N PRO A 62 9.31 16.98 -1.60
CA PRO A 62 9.60 17.16 -0.19
C PRO A 62 8.49 16.61 0.73
N ILE A 63 7.28 16.41 0.21
CA ILE A 63 6.18 15.81 0.97
C ILE A 63 6.32 14.29 0.91
N PHE A 64 6.91 13.74 1.96
CA PHE A 64 7.20 12.32 2.16
C PHE A 64 5.96 11.46 2.52
N LEU A 65 4.76 11.93 2.18
CA LEU A 65 3.49 11.25 2.46
C LEU A 65 2.96 10.50 1.22
N GLY A 66 3.82 9.73 0.57
CA GLY A 66 3.40 8.88 -0.54
C GLY A 66 4.36 8.83 -1.71
N GLY A 67 3.81 8.50 -2.87
CA GLY A 67 4.47 8.36 -4.15
C GLY A 67 3.41 7.98 -5.17
N TYR A 68 3.75 8.08 -6.46
CA TYR A 68 2.87 7.57 -7.51
C TYR A 68 3.66 7.22 -8.75
N VAL A 69 3.21 6.17 -9.44
CA VAL A 69 3.62 5.83 -10.79
C VAL A 69 2.53 6.22 -11.77
N MET A 70 2.91 6.98 -12.80
CA MET A 70 2.04 7.28 -13.93
C MET A 70 2.38 6.37 -15.10
N LEU A 71 1.51 5.41 -15.36
CA LEU A 71 1.64 4.47 -16.46
C LEU A 71 0.95 5.00 -17.71
N ASP A 72 1.32 4.44 -18.86
CA ASP A 72 0.56 4.62 -20.08
C ASP A 72 -0.71 3.76 -20.05
N GLU A 73 -1.78 4.28 -19.44
CA GLU A 73 -3.03 3.55 -19.21
C GLU A 73 -3.63 2.99 -20.50
N GLU A 74 -3.64 3.75 -21.59
CA GLU A 74 -4.15 3.28 -22.89
C GLU A 74 -3.40 2.04 -23.38
N ALA A 75 -2.06 2.07 -23.27
CA ALA A 75 -1.22 0.93 -23.64
C ALA A 75 -1.41 -0.26 -22.70
N LEU A 76 -1.73 -0.03 -21.42
CA LEU A 76 -2.00 -1.07 -20.43
C LEU A 76 -3.37 -1.71 -20.65
N THR A 77 -4.42 -0.93 -20.94
CA THR A 77 -5.78 -1.42 -21.18
C THR A 77 -5.83 -2.38 -22.38
N GLN A 78 -4.98 -2.15 -23.38
CA GLN A 78 -4.85 -3.01 -24.57
C GLN A 78 -4.11 -4.33 -24.30
N LYS A 79 -3.44 -4.50 -23.15
CA LYS A 79 -2.75 -5.76 -22.81
C LYS A 79 -3.75 -6.84 -22.38
N SER A 80 -3.30 -8.10 -22.48
CA SER A 80 -4.07 -9.24 -21.97
C SER A 80 -4.35 -9.11 -20.47
N LEU A 81 -5.43 -9.73 -20.00
CA LEU A 81 -5.83 -9.71 -18.59
C LEU A 81 -4.67 -10.11 -17.67
N LEU A 82 -3.91 -11.17 -18.00
CA LEU A 82 -2.78 -11.63 -17.18
C LEU A 82 -1.71 -10.55 -17.00
N LYS A 83 -1.40 -9.77 -18.05
CA LYS A 83 -0.44 -8.66 -17.96
C LYS A 83 -0.98 -7.52 -17.11
N LYS A 84 -2.27 -7.17 -17.26
CA LYS A 84 -2.93 -6.17 -16.40
C LYS A 84 -2.88 -6.60 -14.93
N LEU A 85 -3.28 -7.84 -14.64
CA LEU A 85 -3.24 -8.40 -13.29
C LEU A 85 -1.81 -8.43 -12.73
N PHE A 86 -0.82 -8.83 -13.52
CA PHE A 86 0.58 -8.82 -13.08
C PHE A 86 1.04 -7.42 -12.68
N VAL A 87 0.68 -6.39 -13.46
CA VAL A 87 0.99 -4.99 -13.13
C VAL A 87 0.27 -4.54 -11.87
N TYR A 88 -1.03 -4.85 -11.70
CA TYR A 88 -1.77 -4.42 -10.50
C TYR A 88 -1.37 -5.19 -9.24
N VAL A 89 -0.93 -6.44 -9.37
CA VAL A 89 -0.51 -7.26 -8.22
C VAL A 89 0.92 -6.96 -7.78
N SER A 90 1.76 -6.44 -8.68
CA SER A 90 3.19 -6.28 -8.40
C SER A 90 3.51 -5.28 -7.29
N GLY A 91 2.68 -4.25 -7.07
CA GLY A 91 2.85 -3.33 -5.94
C GLY A 91 2.62 -3.99 -4.58
N MET A 92 1.61 -4.86 -4.49
CA MET A 92 1.40 -5.67 -3.28
C MET A 92 2.55 -6.66 -3.06
N LEU A 93 3.00 -7.31 -4.14
CA LEU A 93 4.11 -8.27 -4.07
C LEU A 93 5.42 -7.61 -3.66
N SER A 94 5.74 -6.41 -4.15
CA SER A 94 6.98 -5.72 -3.77
C SER A 94 7.01 -5.38 -2.28
N ASN A 95 5.87 -5.03 -1.68
CA ASN A 95 5.76 -4.82 -0.23
C ASN A 95 5.94 -6.11 0.58
N VAL A 96 5.40 -7.24 0.10
CA VAL A 96 5.66 -8.55 0.73
C VAL A 96 7.14 -8.92 0.62
N LEU A 97 7.77 -8.70 -0.53
CA LEU A 97 9.20 -8.93 -0.75
C LEU A 97 10.05 -8.03 0.16
N LEU A 98 9.67 -6.76 0.34
CA LEU A 98 10.35 -5.84 1.27
C LEU A 98 10.27 -6.37 2.71
N ALA A 99 9.11 -6.84 3.15
CA ALA A 99 8.97 -7.40 4.49
C ALA A 99 9.85 -8.64 4.71
N ILE A 100 9.86 -9.56 3.74
CA ILE A 100 10.72 -10.75 3.77
C ILE A 100 12.20 -10.33 3.85
N LEU A 101 12.63 -9.38 3.01
CA LEU A 101 13.99 -8.86 3.01
C LEU A 101 14.38 -8.27 4.36
N LEU A 102 13.52 -7.44 4.94
CA LEU A 102 13.76 -6.82 6.25
C LEU A 102 13.85 -7.86 7.37
N LEU A 103 13.01 -8.89 7.35
CA LEU A 103 13.10 -9.99 8.31
C LEU A 103 14.41 -10.78 8.17
N VAL A 104 14.89 -10.97 6.93
CA VAL A 104 16.18 -11.60 6.67
C VAL A 104 17.35 -10.75 7.18
N ILE A 105 17.31 -9.43 6.96
CA ILE A 105 18.29 -8.47 7.50
C ILE A 105 18.32 -8.52 9.04
N LEU A 106 17.17 -8.75 9.68
CA LEU A 106 17.05 -8.92 11.12
C LEU A 106 17.46 -10.32 11.63
N GLY A 107 18.01 -11.18 10.77
CA GLY A 107 18.59 -12.47 11.13
C GLY A 107 17.64 -13.67 10.99
N ALA A 108 16.42 -13.49 10.44
CA ALA A 108 15.61 -14.64 10.08
C ALA A 108 16.21 -15.35 8.85
N ASN A 109 16.21 -16.68 8.82
CA ASN A 109 16.48 -17.38 7.57
C ASN A 109 15.35 -17.13 6.56
N PHE A 110 15.64 -17.27 5.27
CA PHE A 110 14.69 -16.98 4.19
C PHE A 110 13.36 -17.72 4.34
N PHE A 111 13.39 -19.03 4.63
CA PHE A 111 12.18 -19.84 4.79
C PHE A 111 11.32 -19.37 5.97
N LYS A 112 11.95 -19.03 7.10
CA LYS A 112 11.27 -18.46 8.27
C LYS A 112 10.67 -17.10 7.95
N ALA A 113 11.39 -16.24 7.23
CA ALA A 113 10.88 -14.93 6.83
C ALA A 113 9.65 -15.04 5.91
N VAL A 114 9.69 -15.95 4.93
CA VAL A 114 8.55 -16.26 4.06
C VAL A 114 7.38 -16.81 4.88
N PHE A 115 7.63 -17.80 5.74
CA PHE A 115 6.59 -18.41 6.56
C PHE A 115 5.92 -17.40 7.49
N VAL A 116 6.71 -16.58 8.20
CA VAL A 116 6.20 -15.52 9.08
C VAL A 116 5.39 -14.49 8.30
N SER A 117 5.87 -14.06 7.13
CA SER A 117 5.14 -13.10 6.29
C SER A 117 3.79 -13.68 5.84
N PHE A 118 3.78 -14.95 5.46
CA PHE A 118 2.57 -15.66 5.04
C PHE A 118 1.57 -15.86 6.18
N THR A 119 2.04 -16.25 7.38
CA THR A 119 1.16 -16.43 8.54
C THR A 119 0.56 -15.12 9.03
N ILE A 120 1.34 -14.04 9.07
CA ILE A 120 0.83 -12.71 9.39
C ILE A 120 -0.24 -12.30 8.38
N TRP A 121 0.03 -12.50 7.09
CA TRP A 121 -0.89 -12.08 6.04
C TRP A 121 -2.20 -12.89 6.04
N LEU A 122 -2.12 -14.22 6.19
CA LEU A 122 -3.32 -15.06 6.31
C LEU A 122 -4.08 -14.82 7.62
N GLY A 123 -3.37 -14.68 8.74
CA GLY A 123 -3.98 -14.44 10.05
C GLY A 123 -4.60 -13.06 10.20
N GLY A 124 -4.08 -12.06 9.47
CA GLY A 124 -4.59 -10.69 9.45
C GLY A 124 -6.02 -10.59 8.92
N TRP A 125 -6.39 -11.38 7.90
CA TRP A 125 -7.72 -11.33 7.28
C TRP A 125 -8.87 -11.73 8.23
N PRO A 126 -8.84 -12.90 8.90
CA PRO A 126 -9.87 -13.26 9.88
C PRO A 126 -10.00 -12.24 11.01
N ILE A 127 -8.88 -11.69 11.49
CA ILE A 127 -8.87 -10.66 12.53
C ILE A 127 -9.54 -9.39 12.02
N PHE A 128 -9.15 -8.92 10.84
CA PHE A 128 -9.73 -7.73 10.20
C PHE A 128 -11.25 -7.90 10.00
N ILE A 129 -11.70 -9.03 9.46
CA ILE A 129 -13.13 -9.32 9.27
C ILE A 129 -13.86 -9.41 10.61
N ALA A 130 -13.28 -10.08 11.60
CA ALA A 130 -13.87 -10.19 12.94
C ALA A 130 -14.04 -8.81 13.58
N ILE A 131 -13.10 -7.89 13.38
CA ILE A 131 -13.19 -6.51 13.85
C ILE A 131 -14.32 -5.75 13.15
N LEU A 132 -14.49 -5.91 11.84
CA LEU A 132 -15.60 -5.29 11.11
C LEU A 132 -16.96 -5.85 11.51
N MET A 133 -17.04 -7.15 11.86
CA MET A 133 -18.30 -7.83 12.21
C MET A 133 -18.69 -7.66 13.68
N LYS A 134 -17.73 -7.74 14.60
CA LYS A 134 -17.98 -7.54 16.03
C LYS A 134 -17.89 -6.05 16.32
N GLY A 135 -19.02 -5.35 16.33
CA GLY A 135 -19.12 -3.93 16.72
C GLY A 135 -18.72 -3.61 18.17
N ASN A 136 -18.04 -4.52 18.88
CA ASN A 136 -17.61 -4.40 20.26
C ASN A 136 -16.18 -4.92 20.46
N VAL A 137 -15.27 -4.51 19.56
CA VAL A 137 -13.84 -4.80 19.70
C VAL A 137 -13.30 -3.98 20.87
N ARG A 138 -12.60 -4.63 21.81
CA ARG A 138 -11.88 -3.91 22.85
C ARG A 138 -10.91 -2.94 22.18
N PRO A 139 -10.70 -1.72 22.69
CA PRO A 139 -9.72 -0.80 22.13
C PRO A 139 -8.36 -1.49 21.99
N GLU A 140 -7.94 -2.32 22.95
CA GLU A 140 -6.69 -3.09 22.86
C GLU A 140 -6.60 -4.01 21.62
N ASP A 141 -7.72 -4.58 21.15
CA ASP A 141 -7.81 -5.52 20.02
C ASP A 141 -8.14 -4.82 18.68
N SER A 142 -8.36 -3.50 18.69
CA SER A 142 -8.83 -2.74 17.52
C SER A 142 -7.71 -2.39 16.54
N VAL A 143 -8.06 -2.31 15.24
CA VAL A 143 -7.14 -1.92 14.15
C VAL A 143 -6.44 -0.61 14.52
N SER A 144 -5.11 -0.64 14.58
CA SER A 144 -4.30 0.56 14.79
C SER A 144 -4.49 1.54 13.63
N GLY A 145 -4.94 2.74 13.95
CA GLY A 145 -4.99 3.84 12.99
C GLY A 145 -3.62 4.49 12.75
N PRO A 146 -3.59 5.64 12.07
CA PRO A 146 -2.36 6.38 11.81
C PRO A 146 -1.58 6.75 13.08
N ILE A 147 -2.28 7.01 14.19
CA ILE A 147 -1.66 7.40 15.45
C ILE A 147 -0.98 6.18 16.09
N GLY A 148 -1.66 5.03 16.13
CA GLY A 148 -1.11 3.77 16.61
C GLY A 148 0.12 3.33 15.80
N ILE A 149 0.05 3.43 14.46
CA ILE A 149 1.20 3.17 13.58
C ILE A 149 2.36 4.13 13.89
N GLY A 150 2.06 5.42 14.11
CA GLY A 150 3.06 6.41 14.51
C GLY A 150 3.74 6.06 15.83
N GLN A 151 2.98 5.61 16.83
CA GLN A 151 3.53 5.17 18.12
C GLN A 151 4.44 3.96 17.97
N MET A 152 4.10 2.99 17.13
CA MET A 152 4.95 1.82 16.85
C MET A 152 6.28 2.20 16.17
N LEU A 153 6.30 3.27 15.37
CA LEU A 153 7.49 3.74 14.65
C LEU A 153 8.41 4.62 15.52
N VAL A 154 7.83 5.33 16.48
CA VAL A 154 8.58 6.22 17.38
C VAL A 154 9.01 5.52 18.66
N GLY A 155 8.23 4.54 19.12
CA GLY A 155 8.51 3.77 20.34
C GLY A 155 9.70 2.83 20.21
N ASP A 156 10.25 2.43 21.36
CA ASP A 156 11.40 1.52 21.45
C ASP A 156 11.01 0.05 21.64
N SER A 157 9.69 -0.24 21.73
CA SER A 157 9.18 -1.59 22.03
C SER A 157 9.51 -2.63 20.96
N MET A 158 9.65 -2.22 19.70
CA MET A 158 10.01 -3.09 18.58
C MET A 158 11.14 -2.46 17.77
N PRO A 159 12.09 -3.27 17.25
CA PRO A 159 13.10 -2.76 16.33
C PRO A 159 12.43 -2.04 15.14
N TYR A 160 12.93 -0.86 14.80
CA TYR A 160 12.33 -0.03 13.74
C TYR A 160 12.12 -0.80 12.42
N LEU A 161 13.12 -1.57 11.97
CA LEU A 161 13.01 -2.39 10.75
C LEU A 161 11.94 -3.47 10.85
N LEU A 162 11.69 -4.01 12.04
CA LEU A 162 10.61 -4.97 12.28
C LEU A 162 9.26 -4.28 12.11
N THR A 163 9.09 -3.08 12.68
CA THR A 163 7.88 -2.27 12.50
C THR A 163 7.64 -1.94 11.03
N VAL A 164 8.69 -1.55 10.28
CA VAL A 164 8.59 -1.31 8.83
C VAL A 164 8.15 -2.57 8.08
N ALA A 165 8.68 -3.75 8.44
CA ALA A 165 8.26 -5.02 7.82
C ALA A 165 6.78 -5.33 8.06
N PHE A 166 6.30 -5.15 9.30
CA PHE A 166 4.88 -5.32 9.64
C PHE A 166 3.97 -4.34 8.89
N ILE A 167 4.33 -3.06 8.83
CA ILE A 167 3.55 -2.06 8.09
C ILE A 167 3.57 -2.37 6.58
N SER A 168 4.69 -2.84 6.04
CA SER A 168 4.79 -3.25 4.63
C SER A 168 3.83 -4.38 4.31
N LEU A 169 3.75 -5.42 5.16
CA LEU A 169 2.76 -6.50 5.03
C LEU A 169 1.32 -6.00 5.17
N ALA A 170 1.06 -5.07 6.10
CA ALA A 170 -0.26 -4.47 6.27
C ALA A 170 -0.68 -3.68 5.02
N ILE A 171 0.19 -2.85 4.45
CA ILE A 171 -0.09 -2.10 3.22
C ILE A 171 -0.32 -3.07 2.04
N ALA A 172 0.43 -4.17 1.96
CA ALA A 172 0.17 -5.20 0.96
C ALA A 172 -1.22 -5.84 1.15
N MET A 173 -1.61 -6.15 2.39
CA MET A 173 -2.92 -6.71 2.73
C MET A 173 -4.06 -5.75 2.37
N PHE A 174 -3.98 -4.48 2.78
CA PHE A 174 -5.01 -3.49 2.48
C PHE A 174 -5.19 -3.29 0.98
N ASN A 175 -4.10 -3.27 0.20
CA ASN A 175 -4.19 -3.09 -1.25
C ASN A 175 -4.87 -4.23 -2.00
N VAL A 176 -5.11 -5.40 -1.39
CA VAL A 176 -5.89 -6.49 -1.99
C VAL A 176 -7.39 -6.18 -2.00
N LEU A 177 -7.85 -5.29 -1.10
CA LEU A 177 -9.27 -5.00 -0.97
C LEU A 177 -9.84 -4.54 -2.33
N PRO A 178 -11.00 -5.08 -2.76
CA PRO A 178 -11.60 -4.80 -4.06
C PRO A 178 -12.32 -3.44 -4.06
N LEU A 179 -11.62 -2.39 -3.63
CA LEU A 179 -12.12 -1.05 -3.40
C LEU A 179 -11.21 -0.05 -4.10
N PRO A 180 -11.66 0.63 -5.17
CA PRO A 180 -10.94 1.79 -5.68
C PRO A 180 -10.85 2.86 -4.56
N PRO A 181 -9.70 3.50 -4.31
CA PRO A 181 -8.53 3.68 -5.16
C PRO A 181 -7.42 2.60 -5.05
N LEU A 182 -7.62 1.54 -4.26
CA LEU A 182 -6.62 0.49 -4.01
C LEU A 182 -6.40 -0.41 -5.24
N ASP A 183 -5.28 -1.14 -5.25
CA ASP A 183 -4.92 -2.05 -6.35
C ASP A 183 -5.94 -3.15 -6.60
N GLY A 184 -6.53 -3.72 -5.54
CA GLY A 184 -7.61 -4.69 -5.63
C GLY A 184 -8.84 -4.15 -6.34
N GLY A 185 -9.08 -2.83 -6.25
CA GLY A 185 -10.07 -2.13 -7.06
C GLY A 185 -9.73 -2.18 -8.56
N ARG A 186 -8.46 -1.98 -8.93
CA ARG A 186 -8.00 -2.08 -10.34
C ARG A 186 -8.10 -3.52 -10.86
N ILE A 187 -7.80 -4.50 -10.02
CA ILE A 187 -7.99 -5.92 -10.31
C ILE A 187 -9.47 -6.23 -10.58
N LEU A 188 -10.36 -5.82 -9.66
CA LEU A 188 -11.80 -5.95 -9.84
C LEU A 188 -12.24 -5.31 -11.17
N MET A 189 -11.75 -4.11 -11.47
CA MET A 189 -12.07 -3.41 -12.70
C MET A 189 -11.63 -4.19 -13.96
N ALA A 190 -10.43 -4.77 -13.96
CA ALA A 190 -9.96 -5.58 -15.08
C ALA A 190 -10.86 -6.80 -15.34
N PHE A 191 -11.42 -7.40 -14.29
CA PHE A 191 -12.41 -8.47 -14.42
C PHE A 191 -13.76 -7.95 -14.91
N LEU A 192 -14.28 -6.85 -14.35
CA LEU A 192 -15.55 -6.25 -14.78
C LEU A 192 -15.51 -5.84 -16.26
N GLU A 193 -14.41 -5.27 -16.73
CA GLU A 193 -14.21 -4.97 -18.15
C GLU A 193 -14.30 -6.21 -19.03
N LYS A 194 -13.67 -7.31 -18.61
CA LYS A 194 -13.67 -8.57 -19.36
C LYS A 194 -15.07 -9.19 -19.46
N PHE A 195 -15.87 -9.14 -18.38
CA PHE A 195 -17.17 -9.82 -18.32
C PHE A 195 -18.36 -8.94 -18.72
N LEU A 196 -18.32 -7.64 -18.43
CA LEU A 196 -19.45 -6.71 -18.62
C LEU A 196 -19.23 -5.72 -19.76
N GLY A 197 -18.01 -5.64 -20.30
CA GLY A 197 -17.61 -4.67 -21.31
C GLY A 197 -17.30 -3.28 -20.73
N ASN A 198 -16.48 -2.52 -21.46
CA ASN A 198 -15.87 -1.28 -20.98
C ASN A 198 -16.90 -0.22 -20.52
N GLN A 199 -18.03 -0.06 -21.23
CA GLN A 199 -19.02 0.95 -20.88
C GLN A 199 -19.75 0.67 -19.56
N ARG A 200 -20.11 -0.59 -19.29
CA ARG A 200 -20.76 -0.98 -18.03
C ARG A 200 -19.77 -0.94 -16.89
N ALA A 201 -18.56 -1.47 -17.12
CA ALA A 201 -17.48 -1.42 -16.15
C ALA A 201 -17.19 0.02 -15.71
N ALA A 202 -17.08 0.98 -16.65
CA ALA A 202 -16.84 2.38 -16.32
C ALA A 202 -17.94 3.01 -15.44
N LYS A 203 -19.22 2.68 -15.67
CA LYS A 203 -20.33 3.14 -14.83
C LYS A 203 -20.23 2.58 -13.41
N ILE A 204 -19.96 1.27 -13.29
CA ILE A 204 -19.79 0.60 -12.00
C ILE A 204 -18.56 1.16 -11.27
N ASN A 205 -17.45 1.41 -11.97
CA ASN A 205 -16.24 1.96 -11.40
C ASN A 205 -16.49 3.30 -10.70
N ARG A 206 -17.28 4.18 -11.30
CA ARG A 206 -17.61 5.49 -10.71
C ARG A 206 -18.32 5.33 -9.37
N VAL A 207 -19.27 4.41 -9.27
CA VAL A 207 -19.98 4.12 -8.01
C VAL A 207 -19.02 3.47 -7.01
N LEU A 208 -18.24 2.48 -7.43
CA LEU A 208 -17.26 1.80 -6.58
C LEU A 208 -16.20 2.76 -6.04
N GLN A 209 -15.75 3.74 -6.82
CA GLN A 209 -14.81 4.77 -6.39
C GLN A 209 -15.39 5.64 -5.28
N ILE A 210 -16.62 6.14 -5.45
CA ILE A 210 -17.26 6.98 -4.43
C ILE A 210 -17.48 6.18 -3.14
N VAL A 211 -18.06 4.98 -3.26
CA VAL A 211 -18.30 4.09 -2.11
C VAL A 211 -16.99 3.71 -1.44
N GLY A 212 -15.97 3.35 -2.21
CA GLY A 212 -14.65 2.99 -1.73
C GLY A 212 -13.98 4.12 -0.95
N ILE A 213 -13.98 5.35 -1.49
CA ILE A 213 -13.43 6.52 -0.80
C ILE A 213 -14.19 6.79 0.51
N ILE A 214 -15.52 6.78 0.49
CA ILE A 214 -16.33 7.01 1.71
C ILE A 214 -16.02 5.94 2.76
N LEU A 215 -15.94 4.67 2.36
CA LEU A 215 -15.64 3.57 3.25
C LEU A 215 -14.23 3.69 3.86
N LEU A 216 -13.23 4.02 3.04
CA LEU A 216 -11.84 4.21 3.51
C LEU A 216 -11.71 5.40 4.46
N LEU A 217 -12.38 6.52 4.16
CA LEU A 217 -12.40 7.68 5.06
C LEU A 217 -13.11 7.34 6.38
N SER A 218 -14.21 6.58 6.32
CA SER A 218 -14.93 6.12 7.51
C SER A 218 -14.05 5.22 8.38
N LEU A 219 -13.33 4.27 7.76
CA LEU A 219 -12.38 3.40 8.44
C LEU A 219 -11.22 4.19 9.08
N LEU A 220 -10.70 5.20 8.38
CA LEU A 220 -9.65 6.08 8.88
C LEU A 220 -10.11 6.85 10.13
N VAL A 221 -11.30 7.45 10.08
CA VAL A 221 -11.89 8.16 11.22
C VAL A 221 -12.11 7.21 12.39
N PHE A 222 -12.69 6.04 12.14
CA PHE A 222 -12.94 5.03 13.16
C PHE A 222 -11.64 4.55 13.83
N ALA A 223 -10.62 4.21 13.04
CA ALA A 223 -9.34 3.75 13.56
C ALA A 223 -8.62 4.85 14.36
N THR A 224 -8.66 6.10 13.87
CA THR A 224 -8.09 7.26 14.57
C THR A 224 -8.81 7.52 15.89
N PHE A 225 -10.15 7.43 15.91
CA PHE A 225 -10.93 7.56 17.12
C PHE A 225 -10.56 6.49 18.15
N ASN A 226 -10.43 5.23 17.72
CA ASN A 226 -9.99 4.14 18.59
C ASN A 226 -8.58 4.37 19.15
N ASP A 227 -7.64 4.86 18.33
CA ASP A 227 -6.30 5.20 18.80
C ASP A 227 -6.34 6.28 19.91
N VAL A 228 -7.14 7.34 19.73
CA VAL A 228 -7.28 8.41 20.73
C VAL A 228 -7.87 7.85 22.03
N VAL A 229 -8.90 7.02 21.95
CA VAL A 229 -9.51 6.36 23.12
C VAL A 229 -8.51 5.49 23.85
N LYS A 230 -7.68 4.71 23.12
CA LYS A 230 -6.61 3.89 23.72
C LYS A 230 -5.60 4.73 24.50
N ILE A 231 -5.21 5.89 23.97
CA ILE A 231 -4.21 6.77 24.60
C ILE A 231 -4.79 7.50 25.82
N SER A 232 -6.10 7.76 25.83
CA SER A 232 -6.77 8.44 26.94
C SER A 232 -7.04 7.57 28.17
N LYS A 233 -6.83 6.25 28.05
CA LYS A 233 -6.94 5.28 29.15
C LYS A 233 -5.57 5.01 29.77
#